data_AF-A0A4V6KN25-F1
#
_entry.id   AF-A0A4V6KN25-F1
#
_cell.length_a   1.000
_cell.length_b   1.000
_cell.length_c   1.000
_cell.angle_alpha   90.00
_cell.angle_beta   90.00
_cell.angle_gamma   90.00
#
_symmetry.space_group_name_H-M   'P 1'
#
loop_
_entity.id
_entity.type
_entity.pdbx_description
1 polymer ?
#
loop_
_entity_poly.entity_id
_entity_poly.type
_entity_poly.pdbx_seq_one_letter_code
_entity_poly.pdbx_strand_id
1 'polypeptide(L)' 'MALMAITNLTAILLLSDVAFKLAKDYNHQRSLGKLPTFDINHYPELGSQLEPGIWKPSRQR' A
#
# COMPACT_ATOMS: atom_id res chain seq x y z
N MET A 1 -27.99 9.13 0.30
CA MET A 1 -26.74 9.35 -0.46
C MET A 1 -25.61 9.90 0.41
N ALA A 2 -25.84 10.94 1.24
CA ALA A 2 -24.79 11.53 2.08
C ALA A 2 -24.08 10.53 3.02
N LEU A 3 -24.80 9.58 3.62
CA LEU A 3 -24.20 8.56 4.51
C LEU A 3 -23.13 7.71 3.81
N MET A 4 -23.38 7.28 2.58
CA MET A 4 -22.42 6.50 1.78
C MET A 4 -21.13 7.30 1.54
N ALA A 5 -21.24 8.60 1.26
CA ALA A 5 -20.09 9.46 1.07
C ALA A 5 -19.27 9.60 2.35
N ILE A 6 -19.93 9.80 3.50
CA ILE A 6 -19.25 9.87 4.81
C ILE A 6 -18.50 8.57 5.10
N THR A 7 -19.15 7.41 4.94
CA THR A 7 -18.50 6.11 5.17
C THR A 7 -17.28 5.92 4.28
N ASN A 8 -17.37 6.29 2.99
CA ASN A 8 -16.25 6.18 2.07
C ASN A 8 -15.09 7.11 2.44
N LEU A 9 -15.38 8.37 2.80
CA LEU A 9 -14.39 9.32 3.30
C LEU A 9 -13.70 8.81 4.56
N THR A 10 -14.46 8.27 5.53
CA THR A 10 -13.89 7.66 6.74
C THR A 10 -12.97 6.50 6.40
N ALA A 11 -13.34 5.62 5.46
CA ALA A 11 -12.48 4.51 5.04
C ALA A 11 -11.17 4.98 4.42
N ILE A 12 -11.21 6.02 3.56
CA ILE A 12 -10.01 6.61 2.96
C ILE A 12 -9.10 7.20 4.05
N LEU A 13 -9.68 7.88 5.05
CA LEU A 13 -8.91 8.42 6.17
C LEU A 13 -8.26 7.32 7.01
N LEU A 14 -8.95 6.21 7.28
CA LEU A 14 -8.38 5.08 8.01
C LEU A 14 -7.22 4.41 7.24
N LEU A 15 -7.33 4.34 5.90
CA LEU A 15 -6.29 3.76 5.03
C LEU A 15 -5.16 4.73 4.69
N SER A 16 -5.29 6.02 5.04
CA SER A 16 -4.43 7.07 4.53
C SER A 16 -2.95 6.87 4.91
N ASP A 17 -2.64 6.41 6.11
CA ASP A 17 -1.25 6.13 6.54
C ASP A 17 -0.57 5.09 5.61
N VAL A 18 -1.27 3.99 5.31
CA VAL A 18 -0.79 2.95 4.40
C VAL A 18 -0.65 3.50 2.98
N ALA A 19 -1.66 4.25 2.50
CA ALA A 19 -1.64 4.85 1.18
C ALA A 19 -0.47 5.82 0.99
N PHE A 20 -0.18 6.68 1.99
CA PHE A 20 0.95 7.60 1.94
C PHE A 20 2.31 6.89 1.96
N LYS A 21 2.47 5.84 2.79
CA LYS A 21 3.69 5.02 2.82
C LYS A 21 3.98 4.39 1.47
N LEU A 22 2.98 3.74 0.88
CA LEU A 22 3.07 3.12 -0.45
C LEU A 22 3.34 4.13 -1.55
N ALA A 23 2.65 5.28 -1.53
CA ALA A 23 2.85 6.33 -2.52
C ALA A 23 4.25 6.93 -2.46
N LYS A 24 4.79 7.13 -1.24
CA LYS A 24 6.15 7.63 -1.05
C LYS A 24 7.19 6.64 -1.57
N ASP A 25 7.03 5.36 -1.26
CA ASP A 25 7.92 4.31 -1.74
C ASP A 25 7.87 4.16 -3.26
N TYR A 26 6.67 4.16 -3.84
CA TYR A 26 6.47 4.18 -5.28
C TYR A 26 7.24 5.34 -5.94
N ASN A 27 7.06 6.57 -5.42
CA ASN A 27 7.71 7.75 -5.95
C ASN A 27 9.24 7.71 -5.77
N HIS A 28 9.73 7.15 -4.67
CA HIS A 28 11.14 6.95 -4.42
C HIS A 28 11.76 5.92 -5.38
N GLN A 29 11.10 4.78 -5.59
CA GLN A 29 11.55 3.80 -6.58
C GLN A 29 11.56 4.40 -8.00
N ARG A 30 10.52 5.18 -8.33
CA ARG A 30 10.42 5.88 -9.62
C ARG A 30 11.51 6.93 -9.81
N SER A 31 11.87 7.69 -8.77
CA SER A 31 12.95 8.69 -8.87
C SER A 31 14.33 8.05 -9.05
N LEU A 32 14.50 6.82 -8.56
CA LEU A 32 15.70 6.01 -8.79
C LEU A 32 15.72 5.31 -10.17
N GLY A 33 14.72 5.54 -11.01
CA GLY A 33 14.61 4.90 -12.33
C GLY A 33 14.25 3.41 -12.28
N LYS A 34 13.84 2.89 -11.10
CA LYS A 34 13.41 1.50 -10.94
C LYS A 34 11.95 1.35 -11.37
N LEU A 35 11.58 0.14 -11.77
CA LEU A 35 10.17 -0.25 -11.92
C LEU A 35 9.55 -0.34 -10.52
N PRO A 36 8.62 0.57 -10.16
CA PRO A 36 8.07 0.60 -8.81
C PRO A 36 7.33 -0.71 -8.52
N THR A 37 7.80 -1.44 -7.53
CA THR A 37 7.23 -2.73 -7.13
C THR A 37 7.06 -2.74 -5.63
N PHE A 38 5.84 -3.01 -5.16
CA PHE A 38 5.60 -3.18 -3.74
C PHE A 38 6.18 -4.52 -3.26
N ASP A 39 6.96 -4.46 -2.19
CA ASP A 39 7.55 -5.63 -1.53
C ASP A 39 7.10 -5.67 -0.08
N ILE A 40 6.35 -6.74 0.25
CA ILE A 40 5.77 -6.98 1.57
C ILE A 40 6.82 -7.11 2.68
N ASN A 41 8.05 -7.50 2.34
CA ASN A 41 9.13 -7.67 3.32
C ASN A 41 9.58 -6.33 3.94
N HIS A 42 9.41 -5.21 3.20
CA HIS A 42 9.72 -3.88 3.72
C HIS A 42 8.63 -3.31 4.64
N TYR A 43 7.45 -3.96 4.67
CA TYR A 43 6.27 -3.52 5.42
C TYR A 43 5.64 -4.68 6.20
N PRO A 44 6.34 -5.24 7.21
CA PRO A 44 5.83 -6.36 8.00
C PRO A 44 4.50 -6.04 8.70
N GLU A 45 4.22 -4.77 9.01
CA GLU A 45 2.96 -4.30 9.59
C GLU A 45 1.77 -4.46 8.64
N LEU A 46 2.00 -4.44 7.33
CA LEU A 46 0.98 -4.73 6.32
C LEU A 46 0.85 -6.23 6.12
N GLY A 47 1.96 -6.97 6.26
CA GLY A 47 1.99 -8.42 6.17
C GLY A 47 1.02 -9.11 7.14
N SER A 48 0.89 -8.62 8.38
CA SER A 48 -0.05 -9.16 9.37
C SER A 48 -1.53 -8.93 9.02
N GLN A 49 -1.82 -7.96 8.16
CA GLN A 49 -3.19 -7.60 7.73
C GLN A 49 -3.57 -8.25 6.39
N LEU A 50 -2.58 -8.81 5.67
CA LEU A 50 -2.78 -9.44 4.37
C LEU A 50 -3.08 -10.92 4.55
N GLU A 51 -4.06 -11.42 3.81
CA GLU A 51 -4.33 -12.85 3.80
C GLU A 51 -3.14 -13.63 3.21
N PRO A 52 -2.72 -14.73 3.88
CA PRO A 52 -1.62 -15.56 3.40
C PRO A 52 -1.85 -16.01 1.95
N GLY A 53 -0.88 -15.75 1.08
CA GLY A 53 -0.91 -16.19 -0.32
C GLY A 53 -1.59 -15.24 -1.31
N ILE A 54 -2.24 -14.16 -0.85
CA ILE A 54 -2.79 -13.12 -1.74
C ILE A 54 -1.67 -12.31 -2.39
N TRP A 55 -0.66 -11.90 -1.61
CA TRP A 55 0.47 -11.13 -2.11
C TRP A 55 1.74 -11.98 -2.18
N LYS A 56 2.35 -12.07 -3.37
CA LYS A 56 3.63 -12.75 -3.54
C LYS A 56 4.76 -11.72 -3.38
N PRO A 57 5.79 -11.99 -2.55
CA PRO A 57 6.95 -11.10 -2.45
C PRO A 57 7.59 -10.93 -3.83
N SER A 58 8.05 -9.72 -4.12
CA SER A 58 8.66 -9.41 -5.41
C SER A 58 9.96 -10.21 -5.54
N ARG A 59 9.98 -11.16 -6.48
CA ARG A 59 11.19 -11.89 -6.85
C ARG A 59 12.06 -10.92 -7.65
N GLN A 60 12.93 -10.17 -6.96
CA GLN A 60 13.99 -9.41 -7.62
C GLN A 60 14.82 -10.41 -8.46
N ARG A 61 14.75 -10.29 -9.78
CA ARG A 61 15.63 -10.96 -10.74
C ARG A 61 16.76 -10.01 -11.11
#